data_AF-A0A1W9KVT5-F1
#
_entry.id   AF-A0A1W9KVT5-F1
#
_cell.length_a   1.000
_cell.length_b   1.000
_cell.length_c   1.000
_cell.angle_alpha   90.00
_cell.angle_beta   90.00
_cell.angle_gamma   90.00
#
_symmetry.space_group_name_H-M   'P 1'
#
loop_
_entity.id
_entity.type
_entity.pdbx_description
1 polymer ?
#
loop_
_entity_poly.entity_id
_entity_poly.type
_entity_poly.pdbx_seq_one_letter_code
_entity_poly.pdbx_strand_id
1 'polypeptide(L)'
;MTKIPTSLRQLTLVVLTTLVGATGALAAPPNASAEARYQRDLARCNSGQSNQTTATCLREAGSALAEAQRGTLRNEPGQYQANALRRCEVHQGTERAACEARILGQGDITRGAQAGGLLRQSITVTPPPAN
;
A
#
# COMPACT_ATOMS: atom_id res chain seq x y z
N MET A 1 -60.53 -7.69 33.77
CA MET A 1 -60.54 -9.13 33.42
C MET A 1 -60.02 -9.28 32.00
N THR A 2 -58.73 -9.62 31.84
CA THR A 2 -58.14 -10.16 30.62
C THR A 2 -56.80 -10.77 31.01
N LYS A 3 -56.72 -12.10 31.01
CA LYS A 3 -55.59 -12.90 31.50
C LYS A 3 -54.59 -13.11 30.35
N ILE A 4 -53.31 -12.85 30.60
CA ILE A 4 -52.20 -13.19 29.71
C ILE A 4 -51.71 -14.60 30.07
N PRO A 5 -51.70 -15.58 29.16
CA PRO A 5 -51.07 -16.87 29.44
C PRO A 5 -49.60 -16.86 29.01
N THR A 6 -48.73 -16.98 30.00
CA THR A 6 -47.34 -17.42 29.90
C THR A 6 -47.28 -18.95 29.89
N SER A 7 -47.12 -19.57 28.73
CA SER A 7 -46.65 -20.96 28.49
C SER A 7 -46.76 -21.20 26.98
N LEU A 8 -45.80 -21.68 26.19
CA LEU A 8 -44.69 -22.57 26.45
C LEU A 8 -43.43 -22.04 25.76
N ARG A 9 -42.42 -21.90 26.60
CA ARG A 9 -41.00 -22.08 26.31
C ARG A 9 -40.79 -23.35 25.46
N GLN A 10 -39.92 -23.25 24.46
CA GLN A 10 -39.23 -24.33 23.74
C GLN A 10 -39.97 -25.05 22.60
N LEU A 11 -39.68 -24.63 21.36
CA LEU A 11 -39.28 -25.61 20.35
C LEU A 11 -38.15 -24.98 19.52
N THR A 12 -36.93 -25.36 19.88
CA THR A 12 -35.71 -25.19 19.10
C THR A 12 -35.87 -25.82 17.72
N LEU A 13 -35.97 -25.00 16.67
CA LEU A 13 -35.75 -25.44 15.31
C LEU A 13 -34.42 -24.84 14.83
N VAL A 14 -33.37 -25.64 14.95
CA VAL A 14 -32.05 -25.40 14.36
C VAL A 14 -32.23 -25.50 12.84
N VAL A 15 -32.41 -24.35 12.18
CA VAL A 15 -32.25 -24.26 10.72
C VAL A 15 -30.81 -23.90 10.45
N LEU A 16 -30.01 -24.94 10.27
CA LEU A 16 -28.64 -24.87 9.79
C LEU A 16 -28.65 -24.54 8.28
N THR A 17 -28.85 -23.27 7.93
CA THR A 17 -28.55 -22.79 6.57
C THR A 17 -27.11 -22.28 6.54
N THR A 18 -26.21 -23.18 6.18
CA THR A 18 -24.85 -22.86 5.75
C THR A 18 -24.90 -22.01 4.48
N LEU A 19 -24.94 -20.69 4.63
CA LEU A 19 -24.63 -19.78 3.54
C LEU A 19 -23.10 -19.71 3.42
N VAL A 20 -22.53 -20.69 2.71
CA VAL A 20 -21.15 -20.60 2.21
C VAL A 20 -21.17 -19.54 1.11
N GLY A 21 -21.10 -18.28 1.53
CA GLY A 21 -20.71 -17.19 0.66
C GLY A 21 -19.24 -17.39 0.35
N ALA A 22 -18.94 -18.11 -0.73
CA ALA A 22 -17.63 -18.05 -1.35
C ALA A 22 -17.40 -16.60 -1.77
N THR A 23 -16.76 -15.81 -0.90
CA THR A 23 -16.07 -14.59 -1.32
C THR A 23 -14.85 -15.05 -2.12
N GLY A 24 -15.10 -15.56 -3.32
CA GLY A 24 -14.09 -15.51 -4.36
C GLY A 24 -13.81 -14.03 -4.56
N ALA A 25 -12.65 -13.57 -4.13
CA ALA A 25 -12.12 -12.31 -4.63
C ALA A 25 -11.96 -12.50 -6.14
N LEU A 26 -13.01 -12.17 -6.90
CA LEU A 26 -12.92 -12.03 -8.33
C LEU A 26 -11.85 -10.95 -8.53
N ALA A 27 -10.66 -11.36 -8.96
CA ALA A 27 -9.67 -10.42 -9.44
C ALA A 27 -10.34 -9.68 -10.60
N ALA A 28 -10.77 -8.44 -10.34
CA ALA A 28 -11.33 -7.60 -11.36
C ALA A 28 -10.35 -7.59 -12.54
N PRO A 29 -10.83 -7.65 -13.80
CA PRO A 29 -9.94 -7.59 -14.94
C PRO A 29 -9.03 -6.37 -14.78
N PRO A 30 -7.74 -6.49 -15.12
CA PRO A 30 -6.74 -5.46 -14.82
C PRO A 30 -7.18 -4.07 -15.28
N ASN A 31 -7.92 -4.03 -16.40
CA ASN A 31 -8.52 -2.82 -16.97
C ASN A 31 -9.57 -2.20 -16.05
N ALA A 32 -10.59 -2.95 -15.60
CA ALA A 32 -11.61 -2.41 -14.69
C ALA A 32 -11.02 -1.82 -13.39
N SER A 33 -9.89 -2.38 -12.94
CA SER A 33 -9.14 -1.84 -11.80
C SER A 33 -8.38 -0.55 -12.15
N ALA A 34 -7.91 -0.39 -13.40
CA ALA A 34 -7.23 0.77 -13.93
C ALA A 34 -8.18 1.95 -14.18
N GLU A 35 -9.36 1.72 -14.76
CA GLU A 35 -10.38 2.77 -14.91
C GLU A 35 -10.85 3.29 -13.53
N ALA A 36 -11.07 2.40 -12.57
CA ALA A 36 -11.43 2.79 -11.21
C ALA A 36 -10.32 3.60 -10.50
N ARG A 37 -9.03 3.30 -10.79
CA ARG A 37 -7.89 4.11 -10.30
C ARG A 37 -7.90 5.49 -10.94
N TYR A 38 -8.04 5.55 -12.27
CA TYR A 38 -8.09 6.79 -13.02
C TYR A 38 -9.17 7.75 -12.49
N GLN A 39 -10.39 7.24 -12.21
CA GLN A 39 -11.45 8.08 -11.64
C GLN A 39 -11.11 8.65 -10.25
N ARG A 40 -10.41 7.87 -9.40
CA ARG A 40 -9.91 8.38 -8.11
C ARG A 40 -8.83 9.44 -8.29
N ASP A 41 -7.95 9.25 -9.28
CA ASP A 41 -6.89 10.21 -9.58
C ASP A 41 -7.47 11.53 -10.10
N LEU A 42 -8.47 11.49 -10.98
CA LEU A 42 -9.22 12.68 -11.43
C LEU A 42 -9.84 13.44 -10.25
N ALA A 43 -10.51 12.73 -9.34
CA ALA A 43 -11.09 13.33 -8.15
C ALA A 43 -10.02 14.00 -7.27
N ARG A 44 -8.88 13.34 -7.06
CA ARG A 44 -7.73 13.91 -6.34
C ARG A 44 -7.18 15.16 -7.04
N CYS A 45 -6.98 15.12 -8.36
CA CYS A 45 -6.49 16.25 -9.13
C CYS A 45 -7.41 17.47 -9.02
N ASN A 46 -8.72 17.27 -9.14
CA ASN A 46 -9.71 18.34 -9.09
C ASN A 46 -9.93 18.88 -7.66
N SER A 47 -9.71 18.06 -6.63
CA SER A 47 -9.80 18.49 -5.23
C SER A 47 -8.63 19.37 -4.76
N GLY A 48 -7.57 19.53 -5.57
CA GLY A 48 -6.36 20.23 -5.17
C GLY A 48 -5.49 19.49 -4.15
N GLN A 49 -5.84 18.23 -3.82
CA GLN A 49 -5.08 17.38 -2.89
C GLN A 49 -3.81 16.76 -3.52
N SER A 50 -3.46 17.20 -4.73
CA SER A 50 -2.18 16.86 -5.36
C SER A 50 -1.12 17.90 -4.96
N ASN A 51 0.12 17.46 -4.76
CA ASN A 51 1.27 18.38 -4.57
C ASN A 51 1.79 18.95 -5.90
N GLN A 52 1.01 18.84 -6.97
CA GLN A 52 1.35 19.29 -8.32
C GLN A 52 0.23 20.20 -8.86
N THR A 53 0.50 20.89 -9.96
CA THR A 53 -0.55 21.61 -10.68
C THR A 53 -1.64 20.65 -11.17
N THR A 54 -2.89 21.11 -11.22
CA THR A 54 -4.01 20.31 -11.74
C THR A 54 -3.72 19.78 -13.15
N ALA A 55 -3.13 20.61 -14.02
CA ALA A 55 -2.77 20.23 -15.37
C ALA A 55 -1.74 19.08 -15.41
N THR A 56 -0.71 19.13 -14.56
CA THR A 56 0.27 18.04 -14.44
C THR A 56 -0.39 16.78 -13.90
N CYS A 57 -1.20 16.90 -12.84
CA CYS A 57 -1.88 15.78 -12.22
C CYS A 57 -2.79 15.03 -13.21
N LEU A 58 -3.60 15.75 -13.99
CA LEU A 58 -4.48 15.15 -14.99
C LEU A 58 -3.70 14.44 -16.10
N ARG A 59 -2.54 15.01 -16.51
CA ARG A 59 -1.64 14.39 -17.48
C ARG A 59 -1.07 13.08 -16.93
N GLU A 60 -0.57 13.10 -15.69
CA GLU A 60 -0.03 11.90 -15.04
C GLU A 60 -1.09 10.80 -14.87
N ALA A 61 -2.31 11.15 -14.48
CA ALA A 61 -3.44 10.22 -14.39
C ALA A 61 -3.75 9.56 -15.75
N GLY A 62 -3.76 10.35 -16.84
CA GLY A 62 -3.96 9.82 -18.20
C GLY A 62 -2.84 8.88 -18.64
N SER A 63 -1.59 9.25 -18.38
CA SER A 63 -0.43 8.39 -18.65
C SER A 63 -0.50 7.08 -17.87
N ALA A 64 -0.89 7.12 -16.59
CA ALA A 64 -1.03 5.93 -15.76
C ALA A 64 -2.11 4.98 -16.30
N LEU A 65 -3.25 5.50 -16.78
CA LEU A 65 -4.28 4.69 -17.43
C LEU A 65 -3.77 4.07 -18.73
N ALA A 66 -3.11 4.86 -19.59
CA ALA A 66 -2.59 4.38 -20.85
C ALA A 66 -1.59 3.23 -20.66
N GLU A 67 -0.65 3.36 -19.71
CA GLU A 67 0.32 2.31 -19.42
C GLU A 67 -0.33 1.07 -18.78
N ALA A 68 -1.35 1.25 -17.94
CA ALA A 68 -2.13 0.12 -17.42
C ALA A 68 -2.85 -0.65 -18.54
N GLN A 69 -3.42 0.05 -19.52
CA GLN A 69 -4.08 -0.54 -20.69
C GLN A 69 -3.09 -1.22 -21.65
N ARG A 70 -1.85 -0.74 -21.76
CA ARG A 70 -0.78 -1.43 -22.51
C ARG A 70 -0.43 -2.78 -21.90
N GLY A 71 -0.63 -2.97 -20.60
CA GLY A 71 -0.42 -4.26 -19.92
C GLY A 71 1.04 -4.72 -19.85
N THR A 72 2.01 -3.83 -20.08
CA THR A 72 3.45 -4.15 -20.09
C THR A 72 4.12 -4.01 -18.72
N LEU A 73 3.40 -3.47 -17.72
CA LEU A 73 3.90 -3.28 -16.37
C LEU A 73 4.10 -4.63 -15.67
N ARG A 74 5.36 -4.98 -15.42
CA ARG A 74 5.75 -6.18 -14.67
C ARG A 74 5.99 -5.85 -13.21
N ASN A 75 5.37 -6.63 -12.33
CA ASN A 75 5.67 -6.59 -10.90
C ASN A 75 6.71 -7.67 -10.58
N GLU A 76 7.93 -7.27 -10.22
CA GLU A 76 9.04 -8.19 -9.92
C GLU A 76 9.61 -7.90 -8.53
N PRO A 77 8.95 -8.36 -7.45
CA PRO A 77 9.35 -8.02 -6.07
C PRO A 77 10.81 -8.34 -5.74
N GLY A 78 11.34 -9.46 -6.27
CA GLY A 78 12.75 -9.84 -6.09
C GLY A 78 13.73 -8.84 -6.70
N GLN A 79 13.38 -8.23 -7.84
CA GLN A 79 14.22 -7.21 -8.49
C GLN A 79 14.21 -5.90 -7.69
N TYR A 80 13.12 -5.57 -7.01
CA TYR A 80 12.99 -4.32 -6.27
C TYR A 80 13.98 -4.25 -5.11
N GLN A 81 14.12 -5.34 -4.34
CA GLN A 81 15.08 -5.40 -3.23
C GLN A 81 16.52 -5.34 -3.74
N ALA A 82 16.84 -6.09 -4.79
CA ALA A 82 18.17 -6.09 -5.39
C ALA A 82 18.54 -4.68 -5.92
N ASN A 83 17.62 -4.02 -6.63
CA ASN A 83 17.80 -2.65 -7.10
C ASN A 83 17.93 -1.65 -5.94
N ALA A 84 17.19 -1.85 -4.85
CA ALA A 84 17.29 -1.00 -3.66
C ALA A 84 18.66 -1.09 -2.99
N LEU A 85 19.22 -2.30 -2.88
CA LEU A 85 20.57 -2.53 -2.34
C LEU A 85 21.65 -1.99 -3.29
N ARG A 86 21.47 -2.11 -4.61
CA ARG A 86 22.41 -1.57 -5.60
C ARG A 86 22.64 -0.07 -5.42
N ARG A 87 21.63 0.68 -4.95
CA ARG A 87 21.77 2.12 -4.66
C ARG A 87 22.80 2.42 -3.56
N CYS A 88 23.12 1.47 -2.70
CA CYS A 88 24.13 1.62 -1.64
C CYS A 88 25.56 1.40 -2.15
N GLU A 89 25.77 0.89 -3.36
CA GLU A 89 27.10 0.57 -3.90
C GLU A 89 28.00 1.78 -4.11
N VAL A 90 27.44 2.99 -4.18
CA VAL A 90 28.20 4.25 -4.23
C VAL A 90 28.96 4.52 -2.92
N HIS A 91 28.52 3.92 -1.81
CA HIS A 91 29.15 4.05 -0.51
C HIS A 91 30.22 2.97 -0.29
N GLN A 92 31.15 3.22 0.63
CA GLN A 92 32.23 2.31 0.98
C GLN A 92 32.28 2.09 2.50
N GLY A 93 32.91 1.01 2.93
CA GLY A 93 33.14 0.71 4.36
C GLY A 93 31.85 0.74 5.20
N THR A 94 31.92 1.43 6.34
CA THR A 94 30.82 1.54 7.30
C THR A 94 29.58 2.22 6.73
N GLU A 95 29.74 3.18 5.81
CA GLU A 95 28.62 3.89 5.18
C GLU A 95 27.81 2.98 4.27
N ARG A 96 28.48 2.05 3.58
CA ARG A 96 27.78 1.03 2.79
C ARG A 96 26.96 0.12 3.67
N ALA A 97 27.57 -0.42 4.73
CA ALA A 97 26.89 -1.29 5.68
C ALA A 97 25.69 -0.58 6.34
N ALA A 98 25.84 0.70 6.70
CA ALA A 98 24.76 1.50 7.27
C ALA A 98 23.63 1.78 6.27
N CYS A 99 23.95 2.05 5.00
CA CYS A 99 22.96 2.20 3.93
C CYS A 99 22.16 0.91 3.73
N GLU A 100 22.85 -0.22 3.59
CA GLU A 100 22.23 -1.54 3.39
C GLU A 100 21.33 -1.91 4.59
N ALA A 101 21.80 -1.68 5.82
CA ALA A 101 21.02 -1.87 7.04
C ALA A 101 19.71 -1.06 7.01
N ARG A 102 19.76 0.23 6.67
CA ARG A 102 18.55 1.07 6.54
C ARG A 102 17.61 0.55 5.45
N ILE A 103 18.14 0.11 4.30
CA ILE A 103 17.34 -0.45 3.20
C ILE A 103 16.64 -1.75 3.60
N LEU A 104 17.32 -2.59 4.38
CA LEU A 104 16.79 -3.84 4.96
C LEU A 104 15.82 -3.60 6.14
N GLY A 105 15.56 -2.33 6.49
CA GLY A 105 14.56 -1.96 7.48
C GLY A 105 15.08 -1.85 8.91
N GLN A 106 16.40 -1.77 9.11
CA GLN A 106 16.96 -1.45 10.42
C GLN A 106 16.83 0.06 10.70
N GLY A 107 16.39 0.40 11.90
CA GLY A 107 16.13 1.78 12.33
C GLY A 107 14.69 2.23 12.09
N ASP A 108 14.47 3.54 12.06
CA ASP A 108 13.15 4.14 11.93
C ASP A 108 12.78 4.36 10.47
N ILE A 109 11.53 4.05 10.15
CA ILE A 109 10.94 4.29 8.83
C ILE A 109 9.74 5.22 8.97
N THR A 110 9.86 6.43 8.42
CA THR A 110 8.78 7.41 8.40
C THR A 110 8.15 7.44 7.01
N ARG A 111 6.87 7.08 6.95
CA ARG A 111 6.02 7.23 5.77
C ARG A 111 5.28 8.55 5.89
N GLY A 112 5.76 9.59 5.21
CA GLY A 112 5.20 10.92 5.44
C GLY A 112 5.68 12.04 4.54
N ALA A 113 6.57 11.79 3.58
CA ALA A 113 6.80 12.82 2.57
C ALA A 113 5.46 13.01 1.85
N GLN A 114 4.88 14.20 1.92
CA GLN A 114 3.58 14.49 1.28
C GLN A 114 3.59 14.09 -0.20
N ALA A 115 4.77 14.04 -0.82
CA ALA A 115 5.05 13.56 -2.17
C ALA A 115 5.27 12.03 -2.33
N GLY A 116 4.96 11.19 -1.33
CA GLY A 116 4.99 9.72 -1.45
C GLY A 116 6.32 9.03 -1.12
N GLY A 117 7.28 9.76 -0.54
CA GLY A 117 8.59 9.23 -0.14
C GLY A 117 8.59 8.46 1.20
N LEU A 118 9.60 7.59 1.35
CA LEU A 118 9.94 6.90 2.60
C LEU A 118 11.27 7.44 3.12
N LEU A 119 11.27 7.99 4.34
CA LEU A 119 12.49 8.35 5.05
C LEU A 119 12.94 7.18 5.91
N ARG A 120 14.22 6.82 5.82
CA ARG A 120 14.86 5.75 6.60
C ARG A 120 16.01 6.34 7.39
N GLN A 121 16.03 6.13 8.69
CA GLN A 121 17.01 6.73 9.59
C GLN A 121 17.55 5.69 10.59
N SER A 122 18.84 5.77 10.88
CA SER A 122 19.50 5.00 11.93
C SER A 122 20.47 5.92 12.65
N ILE A 123 20.62 5.76 13.98
CA ILE A 123 21.58 6.52 14.78
C ILE A 123 22.73 5.59 15.14
N THR A 124 23.96 6.00 14.82
CA THR A 124 25.19 5.30 15.22
C THR A 124 25.98 6.19 16.16
N VAL A 125 26.33 5.66 17.34
CA VAL A 125 27.16 6.37 18.32
C VAL A 125 28.62 5.99 18.11
N THR A 126 29.47 6.96 17.78
CA THR A 126 30.91 6.74 17.62
C THR A 126 31.63 7.11 18.92
N PRO A 127 32.36 6.18 19.55
CA PRO A 127 33.15 6.50 20.75
C PRO A 127 34.32 7.43 20.39
N PRO A 128 34.81 8.24 21.35
CA PRO A 128 36.02 9.04 21.14
C PRO A 128 37.23 8.13 20.86
N PRO A 129 38.23 8.61 20.10
CA PRO A 129 39.45 7.85 19.85
C PRO A 129 40.17 7.52 21.17
N ALA A 130 40.75 6.33 21.25
CA ALA A 130 41.60 5.94 22.38
C ALA A 130 42.89 6.76 22.34
N ASN A 131 43.25 7.37 23.47
CA ASN A 131 44.50 8.09 23.66
C ASN A 131 45.70 7.13 23.74
#